data_AF-A0A2N3HFX2-F1
#
_entry.id   AF-A0A2N3HFX2-F1
#
_cell.length_a   1.000
_cell.length_b   1.000
_cell.length_c   1.000
_cell.angle_alpha   90.00
_cell.angle_beta   90.00
_cell.angle_gamma   90.00
#
_symmetry.space_group_name_H-M   'P 1'
#
loop_
_entity.id
_entity.type
_entity.pdbx_description
1 polymer ?
#
loop_
_entity_poly.entity_id
_entity_poly.type
_entity_poly.pdbx_seq_one_letter_code
_entity_poly.pdbx_strand_id
1 'polypeptide(L)'
;MIFFKKHTILNIVTVITVTMFFSCKDNFKEVQKIGISENEPIGVADTINLKYTDSGRVKAILISSKMLDYGNRDFPFTEFPEGIYLEVFDEDNNKSVVVADYAISYSKTDLLDLQGNVKLSTYKKDTLFAEQLYYDQNKEWLFTNKPVIFRMGFDKINGKGFDSNSKFTNAEVLEVDGLITVDE
;
A
#
# COMPACT_ATOMS: atom_id res chain seq x y z
N MET A 1 -47.04 16.27 -65.22
CA MET A 1 -47.09 15.37 -64.04
C MET A 1 -45.66 14.98 -63.70
N ILE A 2 -45.04 15.64 -62.72
CA ILE A 2 -43.65 15.38 -62.34
C ILE A 2 -43.67 14.75 -60.96
N PHE A 3 -43.43 13.45 -60.91
CA PHE A 3 -43.34 12.65 -59.69
C PHE A 3 -41.96 12.89 -59.05
N PHE A 4 -41.91 13.66 -57.96
CA PHE A 4 -40.69 13.74 -57.15
C PHE A 4 -40.61 12.53 -56.22
N LYS A 5 -39.68 11.61 -56.52
CA LYS A 5 -39.45 10.36 -55.79
C LYS A 5 -38.79 10.65 -54.43
N LYS A 6 -39.58 10.66 -53.35
CA LYS A 6 -39.18 10.96 -51.95
C LYS A 6 -38.52 9.77 -51.21
N HIS A 7 -37.91 8.80 -51.93
CA HIS A 7 -37.54 7.51 -51.35
C HIS A 7 -36.05 7.31 -50.99
N THR A 8 -35.18 8.27 -51.26
CA THR A 8 -33.73 8.12 -50.99
C THR A 8 -33.25 8.96 -49.79
N ILE A 9 -33.91 10.08 -49.50
CA ILE A 9 -33.48 11.03 -48.45
C ILE A 9 -33.68 10.45 -47.04
N LEU A 10 -34.77 9.71 -46.79
CA LEU A 10 -35.05 9.12 -45.48
C LEU A 10 -33.99 8.08 -45.07
N ASN A 11 -33.51 7.28 -46.03
CA ASN A 11 -32.48 6.26 -45.82
C ASN A 11 -31.08 6.87 -45.59
N ILE A 12 -30.79 8.02 -46.22
CA ILE A 12 -29.53 8.74 -45.98
C ILE A 12 -29.49 9.33 -44.57
N VAL A 13 -30.60 9.88 -44.10
CA VAL A 13 -30.70 10.47 -42.75
C VAL A 13 -30.52 9.39 -41.67
N THR A 14 -31.10 8.19 -41.84
CA THR A 14 -30.91 7.08 -40.90
C THR A 14 -29.48 6.51 -40.91
N VAL A 15 -28.80 6.49 -42.06
CA VAL A 15 -27.40 6.04 -42.12
C VAL A 15 -26.46 7.04 -41.40
N ILE A 16 -26.70 8.34 -41.54
CA ILE A 16 -25.89 9.40 -40.90
C ILE A 16 -26.11 9.42 -39.38
N THR A 17 -27.34 9.22 -38.90
CA THR A 17 -27.60 9.16 -37.45
C THR A 17 -26.97 7.92 -36.82
N VAL A 18 -27.00 6.76 -37.49
CA VAL A 18 -26.36 5.53 -36.98
C VAL A 18 -24.84 5.66 -36.89
N THR A 19 -24.18 6.33 -37.84
CA THR A 19 -22.71 6.50 -37.79
C THR A 19 -22.25 7.50 -36.73
N MET A 20 -23.08 8.48 -36.35
CA MET A 20 -22.77 9.40 -35.24
C MET A 20 -22.73 8.68 -33.88
N PHE A 21 -23.47 7.59 -33.69
CA PHE A 21 -23.42 6.80 -32.45
C PHE A 21 -22.13 5.99 -32.26
N PHE A 22 -21.33 5.77 -33.31
CA PHE A 22 -20.03 5.07 -33.23
C PHE A 22 -18.83 6.01 -33.05
N SER A 23 -19.05 7.32 -32.92
CA SER A 23 -17.97 8.30 -32.78
C SER A 23 -17.41 8.41 -31.36
N CYS A 24 -18.01 7.76 -30.35
CA CYS A 24 -17.40 7.62 -29.04
C CYS A 24 -16.27 6.58 -29.10
N LYS A 25 -15.08 7.03 -29.49
CA LYS A 25 -13.84 6.28 -29.21
C LYS A 25 -13.46 6.51 -27.75
N ASP A 26 -13.15 5.42 -27.06
CA ASP A 26 -12.75 5.35 -25.65
C ASP A 26 -11.32 5.87 -25.42
N ASN A 27 -10.96 6.98 -26.07
CA ASN A 27 -9.61 7.54 -26.09
C ASN A 27 -9.30 8.36 -24.83
N PHE A 28 -10.24 8.45 -23.88
CA PHE A 28 -10.10 9.31 -22.69
C PHE A 28 -8.91 8.91 -21.81
N LYS A 29 -8.55 7.62 -21.79
CA LYS A 29 -7.37 7.10 -21.08
C LYS A 29 -6.05 7.49 -21.75
N GLU A 30 -6.04 7.68 -23.06
CA GLU A 30 -4.83 8.02 -23.81
C GLU A 30 -4.52 9.51 -23.71
N VAL A 31 -5.54 10.39 -23.74
CA VAL A 31 -5.35 11.83 -23.53
C VAL A 31 -4.92 12.21 -22.11
N GLN A 32 -5.30 11.46 -21.07
CA GLN A 32 -4.81 11.69 -19.71
C GLN A 32 -3.31 11.41 -19.54
N LYS A 33 -2.72 10.57 -20.40
CA LYS A 33 -1.27 10.30 -20.41
C LYS A 33 -0.47 11.40 -21.12
N ILE A 34 -1.14 12.27 -21.88
CA ILE A 34 -0.50 13.37 -22.61
C ILE A 34 -0.29 14.54 -21.63
N GLY A 35 0.78 14.48 -20.84
CA GLY A 35 1.24 15.62 -20.03
C GLY A 35 1.76 15.28 -18.64
N ILE A 36 1.56 14.04 -18.16
CA ILE A 36 2.11 13.60 -16.87
C ILE A 36 3.35 12.75 -17.17
N SER A 37 4.52 13.23 -16.76
CA SER A 37 5.73 12.42 -16.79
C SER A 37 5.53 11.18 -15.91
N GLU A 38 5.80 9.98 -16.42
CA GLU A 38 5.67 8.73 -15.64
C GLU A 38 6.55 8.70 -14.39
N ASN A 39 7.55 9.59 -14.31
CA ASN A 39 8.46 9.71 -13.17
C ASN A 39 8.01 10.73 -12.13
N GLU A 40 6.94 11.50 -12.38
CA GLU A 40 6.41 12.47 -11.44
C GLU A 40 5.19 11.91 -10.69
N PRO A 41 5.04 12.24 -9.38
CA PRO A 41 3.87 11.84 -8.63
C PRO A 41 2.63 12.57 -9.16
N ILE A 42 1.51 11.85 -9.29
CA ILE A 42 0.21 12.43 -9.66
C ILE A 42 -0.51 13.07 -8.48
N GLY A 43 -0.11 12.72 -7.25
CA GLY A 43 -0.64 13.29 -6.03
C GLY A 43 0.47 13.59 -5.05
N VAL A 44 0.40 14.74 -4.41
CA VAL A 44 1.29 15.13 -3.31
C VAL A 44 0.44 15.63 -2.17
N ALA A 45 0.65 15.11 -0.97
CA ALA A 45 0.03 15.61 0.23
C ALA A 45 1.08 15.98 1.27
N ASP A 46 0.93 17.18 1.82
CA ASP A 46 1.72 17.68 2.94
C ASP A 46 0.95 17.41 4.23
N THR A 47 1.48 16.55 5.08
CA THR A 47 0.87 16.04 6.31
C THR A 47 -0.45 15.28 6.09
N ILE A 48 -0.43 13.99 6.38
CA ILE A 48 -1.60 13.11 6.32
C ILE A 48 -1.93 12.52 7.68
N ASN A 49 -3.22 12.29 7.92
CA ASN A 49 -3.74 11.51 9.04
C ASN A 49 -4.87 10.63 8.49
N LEU A 50 -4.48 9.48 7.95
CA LEU A 50 -5.38 8.56 7.27
C LEU A 50 -5.92 7.54 8.28
N LYS A 51 -7.25 7.46 8.39
CA LYS A 51 -7.92 6.50 9.27
C LYS A 51 -8.64 5.46 8.45
N TYR A 52 -8.21 4.21 8.58
CA TYR A 52 -8.87 3.08 7.95
C TYR A 52 -9.93 2.51 8.91
N THR A 53 -11.16 2.39 8.42
CA THR A 53 -12.31 1.93 9.19
C THR A 53 -12.96 0.76 8.47
N ASP A 54 -13.25 -0.32 9.20
CA ASP A 54 -14.02 -1.45 8.71
C ASP A 54 -15.16 -1.73 9.69
N SER A 55 -16.36 -1.93 9.15
CA SER A 55 -17.58 -2.23 9.92
C SER A 55 -17.84 -1.23 11.06
N GLY A 56 -17.51 0.04 10.83
CA GLY A 56 -17.68 1.14 11.79
C GLY A 56 -16.61 1.22 12.90
N ARG A 57 -15.56 0.39 12.83
CA ARG A 57 -14.44 0.38 13.79
C ARG A 57 -13.15 0.84 13.13
N VAL A 58 -12.38 1.68 13.81
CA VAL A 58 -11.06 2.11 13.32
C VAL A 58 -10.09 0.94 13.45
N LYS A 59 -9.54 0.50 12.31
CA LYS A 59 -8.57 -0.60 12.22
C LYS A 59 -7.13 -0.10 12.15
N ALA A 60 -6.90 1.06 11.53
CA ALA A 60 -5.58 1.66 11.48
C ALA A 60 -5.62 3.19 11.41
N ILE A 61 -4.57 3.84 11.93
CA ILE A 61 -4.32 5.27 11.82
C ILE A 61 -2.90 5.47 11.31
N LEU A 62 -2.75 6.01 10.10
CA LEU A 62 -1.47 6.32 9.48
C LEU A 62 -1.24 7.83 9.50
N ILE A 63 -0.11 8.24 10.07
CA ILE A 63 0.33 9.62 10.11
C ILE A 63 1.67 9.73 9.40
N SER A 64 1.82 10.70 8.52
CA SER A 64 3.07 11.01 7.83
C SER A 64 3.11 12.48 7.45
N SER A 65 4.30 13.08 7.43
CA SER A 65 4.49 14.48 7.06
C SER A 65 4.47 14.70 5.54
N LYS A 66 4.70 13.65 4.74
CA LYS A 66 4.73 13.74 3.28
C LYS A 66 4.24 12.45 2.63
N MET A 67 3.36 12.56 1.65
CA MET A 67 2.89 11.44 0.83
C MET A 67 2.99 11.79 -0.65
N LEU A 68 3.56 10.87 -1.44
CA LEU A 68 3.67 10.97 -2.90
C LEU A 68 2.93 9.78 -3.53
N ASP A 69 1.98 10.06 -4.42
CA ASP A 69 1.20 9.05 -5.13
C ASP A 69 1.71 8.90 -6.56
N TYR A 70 2.22 7.70 -6.89
CA TYR A 70 2.68 7.30 -8.21
C TYR A 70 1.70 6.31 -8.88
N GLY A 71 0.40 6.47 -8.65
CA GLY A 71 -0.67 5.64 -9.21
C GLY A 71 -0.77 5.64 -10.75
N ASN A 72 -0.08 6.56 -11.44
CA ASN A 72 -0.01 6.63 -12.90
C ASN A 72 0.98 5.64 -13.55
N ARG A 73 1.83 4.97 -12.76
CA ARG A 73 2.85 4.05 -13.26
C ARG A 73 2.26 2.67 -13.54
N ASP A 74 2.89 1.91 -14.44
CA ASP A 74 2.52 0.51 -14.73
C ASP A 74 2.62 -0.40 -13.48
N PHE A 75 3.52 -0.05 -12.57
CA PHE A 75 3.62 -0.63 -11.23
C PHE A 75 3.37 0.48 -10.19
N PRO A 76 2.11 0.72 -9.82
CA PRO A 76 1.74 1.85 -8.97
C PRO A 76 2.18 1.65 -7.52
N PHE A 77 2.62 2.73 -6.88
CA PHE A 77 2.98 2.75 -5.47
C PHE A 77 2.72 4.12 -4.84
N THR A 78 2.64 4.14 -3.52
CA THR A 78 2.62 5.36 -2.70
C THR A 78 3.88 5.40 -1.85
N GLU A 79 4.54 6.54 -1.82
CA GLU A 79 5.78 6.74 -1.09
C GLU A 79 5.58 7.74 0.06
N PHE A 80 6.20 7.45 1.20
CA PHE A 80 6.20 8.27 2.40
C PHE A 80 7.64 8.65 2.74
N PRO A 81 8.20 9.69 2.09
CA PRO A 81 9.62 10.00 2.17
C PRO A 81 10.07 10.56 3.53
N GLU A 82 9.13 11.06 4.33
CA GLU A 82 9.37 11.61 5.67
C GLU A 82 8.90 10.65 6.77
N GLY A 83 8.83 9.36 6.43
CA GLY A 83 8.48 8.30 7.36
C GLY A 83 7.01 8.20 7.70
N ILE A 84 6.70 7.22 8.54
CA ILE A 84 5.34 6.92 8.96
C ILE A 84 5.26 6.65 10.46
N TYR A 85 4.11 6.98 11.03
CA TYR A 85 3.64 6.50 12.32
C TYR A 85 2.30 5.81 12.10
N LEU A 86 2.26 4.50 12.27
CA LEU A 86 1.09 3.67 12.01
C LEU A 86 0.62 3.02 13.31
N GLU A 87 -0.61 3.32 13.71
CA GLU A 87 -1.32 2.58 14.76
C GLU A 87 -2.22 1.54 14.11
N VAL A 88 -2.19 0.31 14.62
CA VAL A 88 -3.06 -0.80 14.18
C VAL A 88 -3.82 -1.34 15.38
N PHE A 89 -5.12 -1.60 15.19
CA PHE A 89 -6.03 -2.07 16.21
C PHE A 89 -6.58 -3.45 15.87
N ASP A 90 -6.53 -4.37 16.82
CA ASP A 90 -7.18 -5.68 16.69
C ASP A 90 -8.68 -5.62 17.04
N GLU A 91 -9.36 -6.77 17.04
CA GLU A 91 -10.80 -6.85 17.35
C GLU A 91 -11.15 -6.41 18.78
N ASP A 92 -10.19 -6.50 19.70
CA ASP A 92 -10.33 -6.16 21.11
C ASP A 92 -9.90 -4.71 21.40
N ASN A 93 -9.60 -3.91 20.35
CA ASN A 93 -9.02 -2.56 20.42
C ASN A 93 -7.62 -2.51 21.06
N ASN A 94 -6.88 -3.62 21.07
CA ASN A 94 -5.48 -3.58 21.46
C ASN A 94 -4.67 -2.88 20.38
N LYS A 95 -3.79 -1.96 20.80
CA LYS A 95 -3.00 -1.12 19.91
C LYS A 95 -1.59 -1.66 19.70
N SER A 96 -1.20 -1.80 18.45
CA SER A 96 0.19 -1.99 18.00
C SER A 96 0.65 -0.76 17.24
N VAL A 97 1.95 -0.46 17.28
CA VAL A 97 2.54 0.73 16.66
C VAL A 97 3.70 0.34 15.76
N VAL A 98 3.72 0.89 14.56
CA VAL A 98 4.81 0.76 13.58
C VAL A 98 5.36 2.15 13.28
N VAL A 99 6.68 2.27 13.32
CA VAL A 99 7.40 3.50 12.95
C VAL A 99 8.49 3.14 11.96
N ALA A 100 8.68 3.98 10.94
CA ALA A 100 9.77 3.90 9.99
C ALA A 100 10.11 5.30 9.47
N ASP A 101 11.37 5.53 9.08
CA ASP A 101 11.82 6.82 8.54
C ASP A 101 11.46 7.00 7.06
N TYR A 102 11.10 5.91 6.39
CA TYR A 102 10.69 5.87 5.00
C TYR A 102 9.76 4.67 4.77
N ALA A 103 8.77 4.82 3.89
CA ALA A 103 7.91 3.68 3.52
C ALA A 103 7.44 3.75 2.06
N ILE A 104 7.24 2.58 1.45
CA ILE A 104 6.60 2.42 0.14
C ILE A 104 5.46 1.41 0.27
N SER A 105 4.26 1.78 -0.18
CA SER A 105 3.12 0.87 -0.31
C SER A 105 2.90 0.54 -1.78
N TYR A 106 3.04 -0.73 -2.14
CA TYR A 106 2.85 -1.23 -3.50
C TYR A 106 1.42 -1.73 -3.70
N SER A 107 0.61 -0.97 -4.44
CA SER A 107 -0.83 -1.25 -4.60
C SER A 107 -1.14 -2.51 -5.41
N LYS A 108 -0.18 -3.03 -6.19
CA LYS A 108 -0.38 -4.21 -7.04
C LYS A 108 -0.10 -5.54 -6.32
N THR A 109 0.78 -5.53 -5.32
CA THR A 109 1.20 -6.73 -4.58
C THR A 109 0.75 -6.69 -3.12
N ASP A 110 0.10 -5.61 -2.71
CA ASP A 110 -0.26 -5.30 -1.32
C ASP A 110 0.94 -5.43 -0.35
N LEU A 111 2.12 -5.08 -0.86
CA LEU A 111 3.37 -5.15 -0.12
C LEU A 111 3.71 -3.77 0.43
N LEU A 112 4.00 -3.70 1.71
CA LEU A 112 4.53 -2.51 2.35
C LEU A 112 6.03 -2.74 2.63
N ASP A 113 6.86 -1.81 2.19
CA ASP A 113 8.29 -1.78 2.43
C ASP A 113 8.60 -0.64 3.40
N LEU A 114 9.03 -0.98 4.60
CA LEU A 114 9.39 -0.06 5.67
C LEU A 114 10.91 0.01 5.77
N GLN A 115 11.48 1.21 5.76
CA GLN A 115 12.93 1.41 5.75
C GLN A 115 13.36 2.48 6.75
N GLY A 116 14.53 2.29 7.34
CA GLY A 116 15.14 3.23 8.27
C GLY A 116 14.50 3.20 9.66
N ASN A 117 15.31 2.88 10.67
CA ASN A 117 14.93 2.83 12.09
C ASN A 117 13.56 2.18 12.35
N VAL A 118 13.27 1.08 11.64
CA VAL A 118 11.97 0.42 11.72
C VAL A 118 11.76 -0.14 13.11
N LYS A 119 10.66 0.24 13.74
CA LYS A 119 10.25 -0.23 15.06
C LYS A 119 8.80 -0.66 15.02
N LEU A 120 8.56 -1.94 15.29
CA LEU A 120 7.22 -2.49 15.47
C LEU A 120 7.05 -2.91 16.93
N SER A 121 6.06 -2.34 17.62
CA SER A 121 5.70 -2.67 19.00
C SER A 121 4.29 -3.24 19.04
N THR A 122 4.14 -4.48 19.49
CA THR A 122 2.81 -5.10 19.66
C THR A 122 2.14 -4.61 20.94
N TYR A 123 0.84 -4.89 21.09
CA TYR A 123 0.13 -4.60 22.34
C TYR A 123 0.75 -5.28 23.58
N LYS A 124 1.40 -6.44 23.40
CA LYS A 124 2.09 -7.19 24.46
C LYS A 124 3.44 -6.58 24.85
N LYS A 125 3.84 -5.49 24.19
CA LYS A 125 5.14 -4.80 24.33
C LYS A 125 6.32 -5.56 23.73
N ASP A 126 6.08 -6.67 23.04
CA ASP A 126 7.10 -7.30 22.20
C ASP A 126 7.48 -6.33 21.09
N THR A 127 8.78 -6.16 20.86
CA THR A 127 9.29 -5.11 19.98
C THR A 127 10.31 -5.67 18.99
N LEU A 128 10.08 -5.44 17.70
CA LEU A 128 11.03 -5.69 16.64
C LEU A 128 11.71 -4.38 16.24
N PHE A 129 13.03 -4.40 16.15
CA PHE A 129 13.84 -3.35 15.56
C PHE A 129 14.55 -3.89 14.32
N ALA A 130 14.46 -3.17 13.21
CA ALA A 130 15.09 -3.55 11.95
C ALA A 130 15.50 -2.32 11.14
N GLU A 131 16.45 -2.50 10.22
CA GLU A 131 16.75 -1.46 9.22
C GLU A 131 15.71 -1.44 8.09
N GLN A 132 15.13 -2.60 7.78
CA GLN A 132 14.09 -2.78 6.78
C GLN A 132 13.14 -3.88 7.20
N LEU A 133 11.86 -3.71 6.91
CA LEU A 133 10.83 -4.70 7.15
C LEU A 133 9.79 -4.67 6.03
N TYR A 134 9.48 -5.84 5.48
CA TYR A 134 8.38 -6.00 4.55
C TYR A 134 7.14 -6.50 5.28
N TYR A 135 5.97 -6.03 4.85
CA TYR A 135 4.68 -6.55 5.26
C TYR A 135 3.86 -6.92 4.03
N ASP A 136 3.59 -8.21 3.86
CA ASP A 136 2.67 -8.75 2.88
C ASP A 136 1.25 -8.72 3.48
N GLN A 137 0.44 -7.75 3.07
CA GLN A 137 -0.92 -7.55 3.62
C GLN A 137 -1.85 -8.72 3.28
N ASN A 138 -1.66 -9.37 2.13
CA ASN A 138 -2.49 -10.49 1.72
C ASN A 138 -2.29 -11.72 2.61
N LYS A 139 -1.07 -11.93 3.09
CA LYS A 139 -0.71 -13.05 3.99
C LYS A 139 -0.66 -12.64 5.47
N GLU A 140 -0.84 -11.36 5.76
CA GLU A 140 -0.60 -10.76 7.07
C GLU A 140 0.79 -11.11 7.65
N TRP A 141 1.81 -11.17 6.79
CA TRP A 141 3.15 -11.68 7.10
C TRP A 141 4.22 -10.60 7.05
N LEU A 142 5.04 -10.54 8.08
CA LEU A 142 6.17 -9.65 8.26
C LEU A 142 7.46 -10.42 8.00
N PHE A 143 8.35 -9.88 7.18
CA PHE A 143 9.61 -10.55 6.89
C PHE A 143 10.75 -9.59 6.56
N THR A 144 11.98 -10.01 6.83
CA THR A 144 13.19 -9.33 6.38
C THR A 144 14.39 -10.26 6.40
N ASN A 145 15.30 -10.08 5.44
CA ASN A 145 16.60 -10.76 5.40
C ASN A 145 17.74 -9.82 5.86
N LYS A 146 17.39 -8.73 6.54
CA LYS A 146 18.35 -7.81 7.17
C LYS A 146 18.45 -8.08 8.67
N PRO A 147 19.56 -7.65 9.31
CA PRO A 147 19.72 -7.76 10.75
C PRO A 147 18.57 -7.15 11.54
N VAL A 148 18.14 -7.89 12.57
CA VAL A 148 17.06 -7.52 13.47
C VAL A 148 17.48 -7.67 14.93
N ILE A 149 16.78 -6.92 15.77
CA ILE A 149 16.76 -7.14 17.21
C ILE A 149 15.31 -7.36 17.60
N PHE A 150 14.99 -8.56 18.07
CA PHE A 150 13.67 -8.90 18.57
C PHE A 150 13.70 -8.97 20.10
N ARG A 151 12.80 -8.23 20.75
CA ARG A 151 12.62 -8.22 22.20
C ARG A 151 11.28 -8.84 22.55
N MET A 152 11.31 -9.93 23.31
CA MET A 152 10.14 -10.60 23.85
C MET A 152 10.28 -10.67 25.37
N GLY A 153 9.41 -9.98 26.11
CA GLY A 153 9.57 -9.86 27.57
C GLY A 153 10.95 -9.29 27.98
N PHE A 154 11.74 -10.08 28.70
CA PHE A 154 13.11 -9.73 29.10
C PHE A 154 14.18 -10.19 28.09
N ASP A 155 13.83 -11.09 27.17
CA ASP A 155 14.77 -11.64 26.22
C ASP A 155 15.03 -10.68 25.07
N LYS A 156 16.29 -10.66 24.63
CA LYS A 156 16.74 -9.88 23.48
C LYS A 156 17.49 -10.83 22.54
N ILE A 157 16.88 -11.05 21.37
CA ILE A 157 17.38 -11.98 20.35
C ILE A 157 17.89 -11.13 19.19
N ASN A 158 19.15 -11.30 18.82
CA ASN A 158 19.71 -10.69 17.62
C ASN A 158 19.75 -11.75 16.52
N GLY A 159 19.38 -11.39 15.30
CA GLY A 159 19.49 -12.28 14.15
C GLY A 159 19.70 -11.50 12.86
N LYS A 160 19.92 -12.23 11.77
CA LYS A 160 20.15 -11.65 10.43
C LYS A 160 18.91 -11.67 9.55
N GLY A 161 17.80 -12.21 10.06
CA GLY A 161 16.49 -12.09 9.43
C GLY A 161 15.38 -12.32 10.44
N PHE A 162 14.16 -12.10 9.98
CA PHE A 162 12.96 -12.24 10.78
C PHE A 162 11.80 -12.66 9.90
N ASP A 163 10.97 -13.56 10.40
CA ASP A 163 9.72 -13.99 9.77
C ASP A 163 8.64 -14.10 10.84
N SER A 164 7.49 -13.46 10.62
CA SER A 164 6.39 -13.57 11.57
C SER A 164 5.04 -13.15 11.02
N ASN A 165 3.97 -13.61 11.67
CA ASN A 165 2.68 -12.94 11.53
C ASN A 165 2.65 -11.60 12.29
N SER A 166 1.68 -10.74 11.95
CA SER A 166 1.52 -9.41 12.54
C SER A 166 1.40 -9.37 14.08
N LYS A 167 1.04 -10.50 14.70
CA LYS A 167 0.84 -10.64 16.16
C LYS A 167 2.06 -11.22 16.90
N PHE A 168 3.13 -11.59 16.19
CA PHE A 168 4.31 -12.26 16.74
C PHE A 168 4.02 -13.60 17.45
N THR A 169 2.90 -14.26 17.14
CA THR A 169 2.62 -15.61 17.68
C THR A 169 3.43 -16.69 16.97
N ASN A 170 3.86 -16.41 15.75
CA ASN A 170 4.67 -17.31 14.93
C ASN A 170 5.96 -16.58 14.53
N ALA A 171 6.69 -16.04 15.51
CA ALA A 171 7.92 -15.29 15.27
C ALA A 171 9.14 -16.22 15.18
N GLU A 172 9.89 -16.09 14.10
CA GLU A 172 11.16 -16.77 13.86
C GLU A 172 12.24 -15.72 13.60
N VAL A 173 13.34 -15.81 14.36
CA VAL A 173 14.54 -14.99 14.13
C VAL A 173 15.55 -15.88 13.41
N LEU A 174 15.96 -15.47 12.21
CA LEU A 174 16.87 -16.23 11.36
C LEU A 174 18.32 -15.93 11.72
N GLU A 175 19.18 -16.95 11.65
CA GLU A 175 20.63 -16.86 11.94
C GLU A 175 20.92 -16.10 13.24
N VAL A 176 20.44 -16.65 14.36
CA VAL A 176 20.54 -16.04 15.69
C VAL A 176 22.00 -15.92 16.14
N ASP A 177 22.43 -14.69 16.46
CA ASP A 177 23.71 -14.37 17.07
C ASP A 177 23.49 -14.16 18.60
N GLY A 178 23.61 -15.21 19.41
CA GLY A 178 23.65 -15.09 20.88
C GLY A 178 22.91 -16.15 21.69
N LEU A 179 23.23 -16.20 22.99
CA LEU A 179 22.75 -17.17 23.99
C LEU A 179 21.23 -17.09 24.16
N ILE A 180 20.52 -18.17 23.83
CA ILE A 180 19.14 -18.41 24.24
C ILE A 180 19.18 -18.71 25.74
N THR A 181 18.61 -17.83 26.57
CA THR A 181 18.23 -18.17 27.94
C THR A 181 17.07 -19.15 27.85
N VAL A 182 17.37 -20.45 27.90
CA VAL A 182 16.35 -21.49 28.10
C VAL A 182 16.11 -21.54 29.60
N ASP A 183 14.99 -20.97 30.06
CA ASP A 183 14.47 -21.30 31.39
C ASP A 183 13.86 -22.71 31.33
N GLU A 184 14.33 -23.59 32.23
CA GLU A 184 13.84 -24.97 32.44
C GLU A 184 12.39 -25.04 32.94
#